data_AF-A0A319DRH7-F1
#
_entry.id   AF-A0A319DRH7-F1
#
_cell.length_a   1.000
_cell.length_b   1.000
_cell.length_c   1.000
_cell.angle_alpha   90.00
_cell.angle_beta   90.00
_cell.angle_gamma   90.00
#
_symmetry.space_group_name_H-M   'P 1'
#
loop_
_entity.id
_entity.type
_entity.pdbx_description
1 polymer ?
#
loop_
_entity_poly.entity_id
_entity_poly.type
_entity_poly.pdbx_seq_one_letter_code
_entity_poly.pdbx_strand_id
1 'polypeptide(L)'
;MSFTSKQKGPTAVIAKDANSKTAQGKYAIGECDPIFAAAKAGHSKEIERLLSEKPERLNMTCAACDGITPIMTAAIWNQLAAVELLSTKGADVTIRDVNSYTILKPTLDKGNKDVADWIVENHPELIVTDPRLPKGEDWLKAQFAIMANNIEDEASKPPEEVLKYLIDKYPDSLPSDTGRTVSEVYWEHILLRYIGDIPLDIERNYSTDLKMAFVGTFDRILYKHEGIKESARLLNSVLPTTQYNIIGTHVVPKQGWVTERWEYHDKVNNLQVLDGIDSFLIDANAGKIEVMLINYNVYEMKWLDDPEKGKPGPGKICPEESKR
;
A
#
# COMPACT_ATOMS: atom_id res chain seq x y z
N MET A 1 3.56 -23.93 -27.43
CA MET A 1 2.53 -22.89 -27.61
C MET A 1 1.60 -22.96 -26.42
N SER A 2 1.53 -21.92 -25.60
CA SER A 2 0.32 -21.63 -24.84
C SER A 2 0.32 -20.15 -24.53
N PHE A 3 -0.71 -19.47 -25.04
CA PHE A 3 -0.92 -18.05 -24.96
C PHE A 3 -1.29 -17.68 -23.52
N THR A 4 -0.40 -16.98 -22.79
CA THR A 4 -0.87 -16.11 -21.71
C THR A 4 -1.50 -14.89 -22.38
N SER A 5 -2.80 -14.99 -22.62
CA SER A 5 -3.66 -13.84 -22.84
C SER A 5 -3.43 -12.88 -21.66
N LYS A 6 -2.59 -11.86 -21.85
CA LYS A 6 -2.58 -10.67 -20.99
C LYS A 6 -3.93 -9.99 -21.23
N GLN A 7 -4.99 -10.49 -20.59
CA GLN A 7 -6.18 -9.67 -20.43
C GLN A 7 -5.69 -8.39 -19.77
N LYS A 8 -6.02 -7.23 -20.33
CA LYS A 8 -5.84 -5.98 -19.60
C LYS A 8 -6.87 -6.04 -18.47
N GLY A 9 -6.41 -5.93 -17.22
CA GLY A 9 -7.34 -5.76 -16.10
C GLY A 9 -8.23 -4.54 -16.33
N PRO A 10 -9.33 -4.39 -15.58
CA PRO A 10 -10.16 -3.20 -15.67
C PRO A 10 -9.29 -1.94 -15.59
N THR A 11 -9.65 -0.91 -16.37
CA THR A 11 -8.97 0.38 -16.35
C THR A 11 -8.91 0.88 -14.91
N ALA A 12 -7.73 1.35 -14.49
CA ALA A 12 -7.53 1.92 -13.17
C ALA A 12 -8.69 2.84 -12.80
N VAL A 13 -9.30 2.63 -11.64
CA VAL A 13 -10.35 3.54 -11.16
C VAL A 13 -9.63 4.77 -10.65
N ILE A 14 -9.51 5.75 -11.53
CA ILE A 14 -9.02 7.09 -11.19
C ILE A 14 -10.01 7.64 -10.16
N ALA A 15 -9.50 8.07 -9.01
CA ALA A 15 -10.27 8.85 -8.04
C ALA A 15 -11.12 9.88 -8.81
N LYS A 16 -12.46 9.75 -8.76
CA LYS A 16 -13.37 10.74 -9.36
C LYS A 16 -13.06 12.04 -8.65
N ASP A 17 -12.38 12.98 -9.32
CA ASP A 17 -11.91 14.28 -8.81
C ASP A 17 -12.33 14.41 -7.37
N ALA A 18 -11.59 13.72 -6.49
CA ALA A 18 -11.91 13.79 -5.09
C ALA A 18 -11.77 15.27 -4.87
N ASN A 19 -12.89 15.92 -4.56
CA ASN A 19 -12.89 17.29 -4.13
C ASN A 19 -12.24 17.22 -2.74
N SER A 20 -10.93 16.98 -2.79
CA SER A 20 -10.02 16.77 -1.72
C SER A 20 -10.03 18.14 -1.10
N LYS A 21 -10.83 18.22 -0.05
CA LYS A 21 -10.63 19.21 1.00
C LYS A 21 -9.35 18.89 1.79
N THR A 22 -8.38 18.18 1.20
CA THR A 22 -6.97 18.27 1.53
C THR A 22 -6.30 19.17 0.48
N ALA A 23 -6.56 20.46 0.67
CA ALA A 23 -5.70 21.57 0.25
C ALA A 23 -5.45 21.72 -1.27
N GLN A 24 -6.32 22.52 -1.90
CA GLN A 24 -5.81 23.73 -2.58
C GLN A 24 -5.13 24.65 -1.54
N GLY A 25 -4.08 24.16 -0.89
CA GLY A 25 -3.14 24.93 -0.11
C GLY A 25 -1.99 25.17 -1.04
N LYS A 26 -1.76 26.43 -1.39
CA LYS A 26 -0.60 26.84 -2.18
C LYS A 26 0.65 26.22 -1.57
N TYR A 27 1.22 25.18 -2.20
CA TYR A 27 2.62 24.85 -1.96
C TYR A 27 3.39 26.15 -2.10
N ALA A 28 3.95 26.63 -1.00
CA ALA A 28 4.69 27.88 -0.95
C ALA A 28 6.07 27.66 -1.57
N ILE A 29 6.10 27.19 -2.82
CA ILE A 29 7.32 26.85 -3.57
C ILE A 29 8.25 28.06 -3.65
N GLY A 30 7.70 29.27 -3.64
CA GLY A 30 8.47 30.51 -3.59
C GLY A 30 9.23 30.75 -2.28
N GLU A 31 8.91 30.01 -1.21
CA GLU A 31 9.60 30.01 0.08
C GLU A 31 10.65 28.88 0.18
N CYS A 32 10.70 27.97 -0.82
CA CYS A 32 11.70 26.91 -0.92
C CYS A 32 12.95 27.37 -1.70
N ASP A 33 14.00 26.54 -1.74
CA ASP A 33 15.15 26.74 -2.63
C ASP A 33 14.70 26.83 -4.12
N PRO A 34 15.39 27.61 -4.97
CA PRO A 34 15.05 27.74 -6.39
C PRO A 34 14.90 26.42 -7.16
N ILE A 35 15.55 25.34 -6.72
CA ILE A 35 15.42 24.02 -7.37
C ILE A 35 13.98 23.51 -7.38
N PHE A 36 13.18 23.84 -6.37
CA PHE A 36 11.77 23.44 -6.30
C PHE A 36 10.93 24.14 -7.37
N ALA A 37 11.18 25.43 -7.63
CA ALA A 37 10.52 26.16 -8.71
C ALA A 37 10.94 25.63 -10.08
N ALA A 38 12.23 25.29 -10.27
CA ALA A 38 12.73 24.68 -11.49
C ALA A 38 12.13 23.29 -11.74
N ALA A 39 12.07 22.45 -10.70
CA ALA A 39 11.44 21.13 -10.73
C ALA A 39 9.95 21.21 -11.06
N LYS A 40 9.23 22.13 -10.41
CA LYS A 40 7.81 22.40 -10.70
C LYS A 40 7.55 22.79 -12.15
N ALA A 41 8.44 23.61 -12.72
CA ALA A 41 8.31 24.08 -14.10
C ALA A 41 8.90 23.12 -15.14
N GLY A 42 9.54 22.02 -14.73
CA GLY A 42 10.22 21.10 -15.64
C GLY A 42 11.46 21.69 -16.32
N HIS A 43 12.07 22.74 -15.74
CA HIS A 43 13.20 23.45 -16.35
C HIS A 43 14.52 22.69 -16.16
N SER A 44 14.72 21.59 -16.90
CA SER A 44 15.87 20.69 -16.77
C SER A 44 17.24 21.39 -16.76
N LYS A 45 17.47 22.36 -17.66
CA LYS A 45 18.74 23.12 -17.70
C LYS A 45 19.00 23.91 -16.42
N GLU A 46 17.95 24.47 -15.82
CA GLU A 46 18.07 25.23 -14.58
C GLU A 46 18.29 24.29 -13.39
N ILE A 47 17.64 23.12 -13.38
CA ILE A 47 17.92 22.06 -12.40
C ILE A 47 19.39 21.66 -12.46
N GLU A 48 19.94 21.40 -13.64
CA GLU A 48 21.35 21.04 -13.79
C GLU A 48 22.29 22.14 -13.32
N ARG A 49 22.00 23.40 -13.68
CA ARG A 49 22.77 24.56 -13.25
C ARG A 49 22.76 24.67 -11.72
N LEU A 50 21.59 24.59 -11.08
CA LEU A 50 21.44 24.68 -9.63
C LEU A 50 22.14 23.54 -8.89
N LEU A 51 22.08 22.31 -9.41
CA LEU A 51 22.79 21.15 -8.86
C LEU A 51 24.30 21.26 -9.02
N SER A 52 24.79 21.88 -10.10
CA SER A 52 26.22 22.11 -10.30
C SER A 52 26.81 23.12 -9.30
N GLU A 53 25.99 24.10 -8.87
CA GLU A 53 26.38 25.05 -7.82
C GLU A 53 26.37 24.42 -6.43
N LYS A 54 25.36 23.58 -6.16
CA LYS A 54 25.07 23.00 -4.85
C LYS A 54 24.48 21.59 -5.01
N PRO A 55 25.32 20.54 -5.05
CA PRO A 55 24.87 19.16 -5.18
C PRO A 55 23.92 18.71 -4.06
N GLU A 56 24.04 19.29 -2.86
CA GLU A 56 23.19 19.01 -1.70
C GLU A 56 21.71 19.34 -1.93
N ARG A 57 21.38 20.15 -2.95
CA ARG A 57 20.00 20.45 -3.35
C ARG A 57 19.25 19.22 -3.85
N LEU A 58 19.95 18.18 -4.30
CA LEU A 58 19.34 17.02 -4.95
C LEU A 58 18.27 16.34 -4.08
N ASN A 59 18.55 16.21 -2.78
CA ASN A 59 17.72 15.49 -1.81
C ASN A 59 17.21 16.39 -0.67
N MET A 60 17.29 17.71 -0.83
CA MET A 60 16.81 18.64 0.20
C MET A 60 15.29 18.59 0.33
N THR A 61 14.76 18.86 1.52
CA THR A 61 13.32 18.89 1.79
C THR A 61 12.84 20.33 1.95
N CYS A 62 11.64 20.63 1.43
CA CYS A 62 11.04 21.95 1.65
C CYS A 62 10.03 21.93 2.79
N ALA A 63 10.39 22.54 3.92
CA ALA A 63 9.51 22.63 5.10
C ALA A 63 8.18 23.36 4.81
N ALA A 64 8.17 24.36 3.93
CA ALA A 64 6.97 25.11 3.53
C ALA A 64 6.07 24.35 2.54
N CYS A 65 6.52 23.19 2.04
CA CYS A 65 5.82 22.37 1.07
C CYS A 65 5.73 20.93 1.56
N ASP A 66 5.38 20.75 2.83
CA ASP A 66 5.12 19.42 3.40
C ASP A 66 6.33 18.48 3.32
N GLY A 67 7.55 19.01 3.39
CA GLY A 67 8.78 18.21 3.42
C GLY A 67 9.11 17.50 2.11
N ILE A 68 8.43 17.84 1.00
CA ILE A 68 8.70 17.23 -0.31
C ILE A 68 10.13 17.53 -0.79
N THR A 69 10.66 16.66 -1.65
CA THR A 69 11.95 16.82 -2.34
C THR A 69 11.77 17.44 -3.73
N PRO A 70 12.85 17.85 -4.43
CA PRO A 70 12.75 18.34 -5.80
C PRO A 70 12.15 17.30 -6.76
N ILE A 71 12.51 16.02 -6.62
CA ILE A 71 11.99 14.96 -7.49
C ILE A 71 10.50 14.69 -7.22
N MET A 72 10.07 14.73 -5.96
CA MET A 72 8.63 14.73 -5.61
C MET A 72 7.90 15.91 -6.23
N THR A 73 8.49 17.10 -6.18
CA THR A 73 7.88 18.31 -6.76
C THR A 73 7.69 18.20 -8.27
N ALA A 74 8.70 17.69 -8.98
CA ALA A 74 8.59 17.41 -10.41
C ALA A 74 7.49 16.38 -10.70
N ALA A 75 7.40 15.32 -9.90
CA ALA A 75 6.43 14.26 -10.09
C ALA A 75 4.99 14.69 -9.79
N ILE A 76 4.77 15.45 -8.70
CA ILE A 76 3.48 16.05 -8.32
C ILE A 76 2.98 17.01 -9.42
N TRP A 77 3.88 17.69 -10.13
CA TRP A 77 3.53 18.62 -11.22
C TRP A 77 3.68 18.05 -12.63
N ASN A 78 3.71 16.72 -12.75
CA ASN A 78 3.69 16.00 -14.02
C ASN A 78 4.86 16.36 -14.96
N GLN A 79 6.04 16.63 -14.40
CA GLN A 79 7.24 17.00 -15.14
C GLN A 79 8.16 15.80 -15.35
N LEU A 80 7.75 14.85 -16.21
CA LEU A 80 8.47 13.58 -16.43
C LEU A 80 9.96 13.78 -16.77
N ALA A 81 10.28 14.71 -17.68
CA ALA A 81 11.67 14.98 -18.05
C ALA A 81 12.53 15.50 -16.87
N ALA A 82 11.93 16.19 -15.90
CA ALA A 82 12.62 16.62 -14.69
C ALA A 82 12.76 15.47 -13.68
N VAL A 83 11.77 14.58 -13.59
CA VAL A 83 11.85 13.35 -12.78
C VAL A 83 12.99 12.46 -13.28
N GLU A 84 13.04 12.19 -14.59
CA GLU A 84 14.10 11.42 -15.24
C GLU A 84 15.48 12.03 -15.00
N LEU A 85 15.61 13.35 -15.18
CA LEU A 85 16.85 14.06 -14.92
C LEU A 85 17.30 13.90 -13.47
N LEU A 86 16.42 14.21 -12.51
CA LEU A 86 16.75 14.16 -11.08
C LEU A 86 17.12 12.74 -10.65
N SER A 87 16.39 11.72 -11.13
CA SER A 87 16.73 10.31 -10.87
C SER A 87 18.08 9.93 -11.48
N THR A 88 18.38 10.36 -12.71
CA THR A 88 19.70 10.14 -13.35
C THR A 88 20.85 10.79 -12.56
N LYS A 89 20.59 11.89 -11.85
CA LYS A 89 21.57 12.54 -10.97
C LYS A 89 21.71 11.84 -9.60
N GLY A 90 20.90 10.81 -9.32
CA GLY A 90 20.91 10.04 -8.08
C GLY A 90 20.01 10.58 -6.99
N ALA A 91 18.90 11.25 -7.35
CA ALA A 91 17.92 11.68 -6.37
C ALA A 91 17.34 10.46 -5.62
N ASP A 92 17.24 10.57 -4.31
CA ASP A 92 16.71 9.52 -3.45
C ASP A 92 15.17 9.58 -3.50
N VAL A 93 14.60 8.61 -4.21
CA VAL A 93 13.16 8.46 -4.40
C VAL A 93 12.45 7.81 -3.20
N THR A 94 13.22 7.34 -2.20
CA THR A 94 12.72 6.69 -0.98
C THR A 94 12.46 7.67 0.17
N ILE A 95 12.95 8.91 0.04
CA ILE A 95 12.66 9.99 0.99
C ILE A 95 11.15 10.14 1.14
N ARG A 96 10.72 10.46 2.35
CA ARG A 96 9.31 10.61 2.72
C ARG A 96 8.98 12.06 3.05
N ASP A 97 7.81 12.51 2.61
CA ASP A 97 7.26 13.82 2.96
C ASP A 97 6.76 13.84 4.42
N VAL A 98 6.20 14.96 4.89
CA VAL A 98 5.66 15.06 6.28
C VAL A 98 4.51 14.10 6.55
N ASN A 99 3.88 13.57 5.50
CA ASN A 99 2.82 12.60 5.59
C ASN A 99 3.34 11.15 5.51
N SER A 100 4.66 10.96 5.49
CA SER A 100 5.35 9.69 5.27
C SER A 100 5.26 9.14 3.83
N TYR A 101 4.74 9.92 2.88
CA TYR A 101 4.61 9.50 1.48
C TYR A 101 5.96 9.56 0.77
N THR A 102 6.34 8.49 0.07
CA THR A 102 7.39 8.53 -0.96
C THR A 102 6.89 9.20 -2.24
N ILE A 103 7.71 9.33 -3.27
CA ILE A 103 7.35 9.99 -4.54
C ILE A 103 6.10 9.42 -5.24
N LEU A 104 5.80 8.13 -5.10
CA LEU A 104 4.75 7.48 -5.88
C LEU A 104 3.34 7.90 -5.46
N LYS A 105 3.06 7.97 -4.15
CA LYS A 105 1.70 8.27 -3.66
C LYS A 105 1.22 9.69 -4.01
N PRO A 106 2.00 10.76 -3.80
CA PRO A 106 1.62 12.11 -4.21
C PRO A 106 1.46 12.23 -5.73
N THR A 107 2.24 11.47 -6.50
CA THR A 107 2.12 11.42 -7.97
C THR A 107 0.78 10.83 -8.40
N LEU A 108 0.36 9.73 -7.76
CA LEU A 108 -0.93 9.09 -8.01
C LEU A 108 -2.11 9.93 -7.54
N ASP A 109 -2.00 10.61 -6.39
CA ASP A 109 -3.04 11.52 -5.89
C ASP A 109 -3.31 12.69 -6.84
N LYS A 110 -2.32 13.09 -7.64
CA LYS A 110 -2.47 14.11 -8.69
C LYS A 110 -2.96 13.54 -10.03
N GLY A 111 -3.08 12.21 -10.16
CA GLY A 111 -3.48 11.55 -11.40
C GLY A 111 -2.40 11.57 -12.49
N ASN A 112 -1.13 11.79 -12.12
CA ASN A 112 -0.02 11.93 -13.07
C ASN A 112 0.47 10.57 -13.56
N LYS A 113 -0.32 9.96 -14.44
CA LYS A 113 -0.15 8.57 -14.86
C LYS A 113 1.21 8.27 -15.49
N ASP A 114 1.66 9.07 -16.45
CA ASP A 114 2.92 8.79 -17.18
C ASP A 114 4.14 8.81 -16.24
N VAL A 115 4.12 9.71 -15.25
CA VAL A 115 5.16 9.75 -14.21
C VAL A 115 5.04 8.56 -13.25
N ALA A 116 3.82 8.19 -12.85
CA ALA A 116 3.62 7.03 -12.00
C ALA A 116 4.05 5.72 -12.68
N ASP A 117 3.72 5.54 -13.97
CA ASP A 117 4.16 4.41 -14.78
C ASP A 117 5.70 4.38 -14.85
N TRP A 118 6.35 5.53 -15.10
CA TRP A 118 7.81 5.65 -15.08
C TRP A 118 8.42 5.29 -13.72
N ILE A 119 7.84 5.77 -12.61
CA ILE A 119 8.31 5.45 -11.25
C ILE A 119 8.24 3.94 -11.02
N VAL A 120 7.11 3.30 -11.35
CA VAL A 120 6.95 1.84 -11.15
C VAL A 120 7.91 1.04 -12.03
N GLU A 121 8.19 1.51 -13.25
CA GLU A 121 9.11 0.85 -14.17
C GLU A 121 10.58 0.95 -13.73
N ASN A 122 11.00 2.10 -13.19
CA ASN A 122 12.40 2.36 -12.83
C ASN A 122 12.71 2.13 -11.35
N HIS A 123 11.68 2.18 -10.51
CA HIS A 123 11.73 2.02 -9.06
C HIS A 123 10.61 1.07 -8.61
N PRO A 124 10.62 -0.21 -9.05
CA PRO A 124 9.58 -1.19 -8.73
C PRO A 124 9.49 -1.54 -7.24
N GLU A 125 10.50 -1.17 -6.45
CA GLU A 125 10.48 -1.18 -4.98
C GLU A 125 9.54 -0.12 -4.38
N LEU A 126 9.28 0.96 -5.12
CA LEU A 126 8.31 1.97 -4.74
C LEU A 126 6.92 1.48 -5.09
N ILE A 127 6.13 1.30 -4.06
CA ILE A 127 4.77 0.81 -4.13
C ILE A 127 3.87 1.78 -3.38
N VAL A 128 2.57 1.77 -3.69
CA VAL A 128 1.57 2.61 -3.04
C VAL A 128 1.17 1.99 -1.70
N THR A 129 2.15 1.68 -0.85
CA THR A 129 1.88 1.42 0.55
C THR A 129 2.51 2.56 1.31
N ASP A 130 1.71 3.60 1.48
CA ASP A 130 1.98 4.55 2.52
C ASP A 130 1.70 3.88 3.86
N PRO A 131 2.70 3.75 4.76
CA PRO A 131 2.37 3.62 6.16
C PRO A 131 1.54 4.82 6.53
N ARG A 132 0.32 4.58 6.99
CA ARG A 132 -0.64 5.61 7.40
C ARG A 132 -0.01 6.57 8.41
N LEU A 133 0.62 7.63 7.91
CA LEU A 133 0.85 8.93 8.52
C LEU A 133 1.60 8.94 9.89
N PRO A 134 2.05 10.10 10.40
CA PRO A 134 3.06 10.21 11.47
C PRO A 134 2.48 10.03 12.88
N LYS A 135 1.72 8.97 13.12
CA LYS A 135 1.24 8.61 14.47
C LYS A 135 2.14 7.60 15.19
N GLY A 136 3.18 7.11 14.52
CA GLY A 136 4.18 6.23 15.11
C GLY A 136 3.58 4.99 15.78
N GLU A 137 4.22 4.59 16.87
CA GLU A 137 3.90 3.42 17.69
C GLU A 137 2.43 3.34 18.13
N ASP A 138 1.82 4.45 18.55
CA ASP A 138 0.47 4.48 19.13
C ASP A 138 -0.61 4.08 18.13
N TRP A 139 -0.44 4.46 16.87
CA TRP A 139 -1.38 4.09 15.84
C TRP A 139 -1.27 2.62 15.46
N LEU A 140 -0.05 2.08 15.36
CA LEU A 140 0.15 0.66 15.08
C LEU A 140 -0.48 -0.19 16.20
N LYS A 141 -0.29 0.21 17.47
CA LYS A 141 -0.97 -0.39 18.62
C LYS A 141 -2.49 -0.34 18.50
N ALA A 142 -3.05 0.81 18.12
CA ALA A 142 -4.50 0.96 17.96
C ALA A 142 -5.04 0.05 16.84
N GLN A 143 -4.34 -0.06 15.72
CA GLN A 143 -4.72 -0.97 14.64
C GLN A 143 -4.62 -2.43 15.05
N PHE A 144 -3.54 -2.80 15.73
CA PHE A 144 -3.36 -4.14 16.27
C PHE A 144 -4.52 -4.53 17.20
N ALA A 145 -4.90 -3.62 18.11
CA ALA A 145 -6.03 -3.84 19.02
C ALA A 145 -7.35 -4.00 18.27
N ILE A 146 -7.62 -3.21 17.23
CA ILE A 146 -8.83 -3.35 16.40
C ILE A 146 -8.87 -4.74 15.73
N MET A 147 -7.76 -5.15 15.09
CA MET A 147 -7.68 -6.46 14.42
C MET A 147 -7.84 -7.61 15.42
N ALA A 148 -7.17 -7.54 16.56
CA ALA A 148 -7.27 -8.55 17.61
C ALA A 148 -8.70 -8.69 18.17
N ASN A 149 -9.42 -7.56 18.32
CA ASN A 149 -10.80 -7.55 18.81
C ASN A 149 -11.81 -8.09 17.80
N ASN A 150 -11.49 -8.06 16.50
CA ASN A 150 -12.34 -8.64 15.45
C ASN A 150 -12.21 -10.16 15.34
N ILE A 151 -11.32 -10.79 16.12
CA ILE A 151 -11.04 -12.23 16.06
C ILE A 151 -11.52 -12.90 17.34
N GLU A 152 -12.57 -13.71 17.23
CA GLU A 152 -13.14 -14.44 18.36
C GLU A 152 -12.29 -15.67 18.75
N ASP A 153 -11.71 -16.36 17.78
CA ASP A 153 -10.88 -17.54 18.03
C ASP A 153 -9.52 -17.15 18.59
N GLU A 154 -9.27 -17.49 19.86
CA GLU A 154 -8.02 -17.21 20.56
C GLU A 154 -6.79 -17.78 19.84
N ALA A 155 -6.92 -18.93 19.17
CA ALA A 155 -5.81 -19.53 18.42
C ALA A 155 -5.43 -18.73 17.15
N SER A 156 -6.35 -17.88 16.69
CA SER A 156 -6.19 -17.05 15.49
C SER A 156 -5.81 -15.61 15.82
N LYS A 157 -5.82 -15.22 17.11
CA LYS A 157 -5.46 -13.87 17.53
C LYS A 157 -3.98 -13.55 17.25
N PRO A 158 -3.67 -12.27 16.96
CA PRO A 158 -2.31 -11.86 16.75
C PRO A 158 -1.45 -12.00 18.02
N PRO A 159 -0.26 -12.61 17.93
CA PRO A 159 0.66 -12.68 19.06
C PRO A 159 1.23 -11.29 19.39
N GLU A 160 1.08 -10.84 20.63
CA GLU A 160 1.57 -9.53 21.10
C GLU A 160 3.08 -9.34 20.92
N GLU A 161 3.85 -10.43 20.96
CA GLU A 161 5.31 -10.40 20.79
C GLU A 161 5.71 -9.89 19.40
N VAL A 162 4.89 -10.15 18.36
CA VAL A 162 5.14 -9.64 17.00
C VAL A 162 5.05 -8.13 16.96
N LEU A 163 4.00 -7.56 17.56
CA LEU A 163 3.88 -6.11 17.69
C LEU A 163 5.05 -5.56 18.50
N LYS A 164 5.41 -6.22 19.61
CA LYS A 164 6.47 -5.78 20.50
C LYS A 164 7.81 -5.64 19.80
N TYR A 165 8.29 -6.65 19.06
CA TYR A 165 9.59 -6.54 18.41
C TYR A 165 9.57 -5.58 17.21
N LEU A 166 8.44 -5.41 16.53
CA LEU A 166 8.28 -4.42 15.46
C LEU A 166 8.25 -2.98 15.99
N ILE A 167 7.93 -2.78 17.26
CA ILE A 167 8.06 -1.48 17.92
C ILE A 167 9.49 -1.29 18.45
N ASP A 168 10.01 -2.27 19.19
CA ASP A 168 11.22 -2.11 19.98
C ASP A 168 12.52 -2.26 19.16
N LYS A 169 12.48 -3.04 18.08
CA LYS A 169 13.70 -3.52 17.40
C LYS A 169 13.73 -3.27 15.90
N TYR A 170 12.62 -2.87 15.29
CA TYR A 170 12.59 -2.53 13.88
C TYR A 170 13.29 -1.18 13.63
N PRO A 171 14.07 -1.05 12.54
CA PRO A 171 14.48 -2.10 11.59
C PRO A 171 15.77 -2.84 12.01
N ASP A 172 16.45 -2.38 13.06
CA ASP A 172 17.87 -2.68 13.30
C ASP A 172 18.18 -4.07 13.89
N SER A 173 17.24 -4.69 14.61
CA SER A 173 17.52 -5.88 15.45
C SER A 173 16.36 -6.89 15.53
N LEU A 174 15.78 -7.20 14.37
CA LEU A 174 14.65 -8.13 14.29
C LEU A 174 15.04 -9.58 14.66
N PRO A 175 14.10 -10.39 15.19
CA PRO A 175 14.34 -11.80 15.47
C PRO A 175 14.61 -12.60 14.20
N SER A 176 15.11 -13.84 14.36
CA SER A 176 15.31 -14.76 13.23
C SER A 176 14.04 -14.92 12.42
N ASP A 177 14.18 -14.92 11.10
CA ASP A 177 13.12 -15.17 10.14
C ASP A 177 12.93 -16.68 9.84
N THR A 178 13.49 -17.57 10.66
CA THR A 178 13.32 -19.03 10.54
C THR A 178 12.76 -19.62 11.83
N GLY A 179 12.09 -20.77 11.75
CA GLY A 179 11.52 -21.45 12.92
C GLY A 179 10.38 -20.68 13.61
N ARG A 180 9.70 -19.81 12.88
CA ARG A 180 8.54 -19.03 13.34
C ARG A 180 7.26 -19.84 13.20
N THR A 181 6.31 -19.61 14.08
CA THR A 181 4.96 -20.17 13.96
C THR A 181 4.22 -19.58 12.76
N VAL A 182 3.21 -20.31 12.26
CA VAL A 182 2.30 -19.84 11.21
C VAL A 182 1.68 -18.48 11.55
N SER A 183 1.29 -18.29 12.82
CA SER A 183 0.70 -17.05 13.29
C SER A 183 1.71 -15.90 13.28
N GLU A 184 2.94 -16.12 13.73
CA GLU A 184 3.99 -15.09 13.70
C GLU A 184 4.32 -14.62 12.29
N VAL A 185 4.46 -15.55 11.32
CA VAL A 185 4.75 -15.20 9.92
C VAL A 185 3.63 -14.35 9.33
N TYR A 186 2.37 -14.78 9.50
CA TYR A 186 1.22 -14.06 8.97
C TYR A 186 1.06 -12.67 9.62
N TRP A 187 1.16 -12.58 10.95
CA TRP A 187 0.96 -11.30 11.62
C TRP A 187 2.13 -10.33 11.46
N GLU A 188 3.38 -10.83 11.34
CA GLU A 188 4.52 -9.99 10.94
C GLU A 188 4.28 -9.43 9.54
N HIS A 189 3.76 -10.24 8.61
CA HIS A 189 3.37 -9.79 7.28
C HIS A 189 2.34 -8.67 7.33
N ILE A 190 1.22 -8.86 8.04
CA ILE A 190 0.18 -7.83 8.17
C ILE A 190 0.75 -6.54 8.78
N LEU A 191 1.56 -6.63 9.83
CA LEU A 191 2.09 -5.44 10.50
C LEU A 191 3.17 -4.73 9.67
N LEU A 192 4.02 -5.46 8.93
CA LEU A 192 4.98 -4.85 8.00
C LEU A 192 4.27 -4.15 6.84
N ARG A 193 3.11 -4.65 6.37
CA ARG A 193 2.27 -3.90 5.43
C ARG A 193 1.72 -2.60 6.04
N TYR A 194 1.36 -2.61 7.33
CA TYR A 194 0.92 -1.41 8.03
C TYR A 194 2.06 -0.40 8.27
N ILE A 195 3.27 -0.90 8.53
CA ILE A 195 4.53 -0.13 8.61
C ILE A 195 4.98 0.34 7.22
N GLY A 196 4.46 -0.27 6.15
CA GLY A 196 4.80 0.10 4.78
C GLY A 196 6.23 -0.28 4.39
N ASP A 197 6.85 -1.24 5.08
CA ASP A 197 8.16 -1.80 4.73
C ASP A 197 7.98 -3.14 4.02
N ILE A 198 7.58 -3.05 2.76
CA ILE A 198 7.36 -4.23 1.92
C ILE A 198 8.64 -4.90 1.45
N PRO A 199 9.75 -4.21 1.16
CA PRO A 199 11.02 -4.90 0.92
C PRO A 199 11.37 -5.87 2.06
N LEU A 200 11.22 -5.41 3.31
CA LEU A 200 11.44 -6.25 4.48
C LEU A 200 10.37 -7.35 4.63
N ASP A 201 9.09 -7.05 4.36
CA ASP A 201 8.02 -8.06 4.34
C ASP A 201 8.32 -9.17 3.33
N ILE A 202 8.70 -8.80 2.10
CA ILE A 202 9.07 -9.72 1.01
C ILE A 202 10.22 -10.63 1.45
N GLU A 203 11.29 -10.03 1.99
CA GLU A 203 12.47 -10.76 2.44
C GLU A 203 12.13 -11.73 3.56
N ARG A 204 11.40 -11.26 4.59
CA ARG A 204 11.16 -12.02 5.82
C ARG A 204 10.03 -13.02 5.67
N ASN A 205 8.94 -12.72 4.96
CA ASN A 205 7.72 -13.51 5.06
C ASN A 205 7.40 -14.38 3.85
N TYR A 206 8.01 -14.16 2.69
CA TYR A 206 7.62 -14.89 1.48
C TYR A 206 8.73 -15.78 0.95
N SER A 207 8.33 -16.98 0.51
CA SER A 207 9.22 -17.90 -0.17
C SER A 207 9.69 -17.30 -1.51
N THR A 208 10.94 -17.56 -1.88
CA THR A 208 11.48 -17.21 -3.20
C THR A 208 10.78 -17.99 -4.33
N ASP A 209 10.10 -19.09 -4.00
CA ASP A 209 9.29 -19.92 -4.90
C ASP A 209 7.78 -19.73 -4.73
N LEU A 210 7.37 -18.61 -4.12
CA LEU A 210 5.97 -18.24 -3.90
C LEU A 210 5.10 -18.42 -5.16
N LYS A 211 3.88 -18.92 -4.97
CA LYS A 211 2.84 -18.99 -6.01
C LYS A 211 1.59 -18.26 -5.56
N MET A 212 1.04 -17.43 -6.44
CA MET A 212 -0.14 -16.64 -6.11
C MET A 212 -1.21 -16.83 -7.18
N ALA A 213 -2.47 -16.99 -6.75
CA ALA A 213 -3.62 -16.92 -7.64
C ALA A 213 -4.52 -15.76 -7.22
N PHE A 214 -4.91 -14.94 -8.18
CA PHE A 214 -5.85 -13.83 -8.04
C PHE A 214 -7.12 -14.19 -8.77
N VAL A 215 -8.25 -13.96 -8.10
CA VAL A 215 -9.59 -14.17 -8.67
C VAL A 215 -10.46 -12.94 -8.35
N GLY A 216 -11.35 -12.57 -9.27
CA GLY A 216 -12.30 -11.47 -9.07
C GLY A 216 -11.93 -10.25 -9.92
N THR A 217 -11.53 -9.14 -9.28
CA THR A 217 -11.12 -7.90 -9.99
C THR A 217 -9.96 -8.17 -10.96
N PHE A 218 -9.06 -9.08 -10.55
CA PHE A 218 -7.94 -9.53 -11.36
C PHE A 218 -7.93 -11.05 -11.41
N ASP A 219 -7.89 -11.61 -12.62
CA ASP A 219 -7.76 -13.06 -12.82
C ASP A 219 -6.34 -13.40 -13.29
N ARG A 220 -5.41 -13.66 -12.36
CA ARG A 220 -3.98 -13.82 -12.66
C ARG A 220 -3.34 -14.93 -11.83
N ILE A 221 -2.25 -15.47 -12.36
CA ILE A 221 -1.30 -16.28 -11.59
C ILE A 221 0.02 -15.53 -11.58
N LEU A 222 0.53 -15.25 -10.39
CA LEU A 222 1.79 -14.56 -10.16
C LEU A 222 2.76 -15.48 -9.42
N TYR A 223 4.06 -15.18 -9.53
CA TYR A 223 5.11 -16.04 -9.03
C TYR A 223 6.21 -15.24 -8.37
N LYS A 224 6.80 -15.81 -7.31
CA LYS A 224 7.97 -15.28 -6.60
C LYS A 224 7.72 -13.87 -6.05
N HIS A 225 8.78 -13.21 -5.61
CA HIS A 225 8.72 -11.86 -5.08
C HIS A 225 8.26 -10.81 -6.09
N GLU A 226 8.55 -11.00 -7.38
CA GLU A 226 8.02 -10.13 -8.45
C GLU A 226 6.48 -10.19 -8.53
N GLY A 227 5.88 -11.32 -8.17
CA GLY A 227 4.44 -11.45 -8.03
C GLY A 227 3.84 -10.60 -6.91
N ILE A 228 4.57 -10.40 -5.81
CA ILE A 228 4.12 -9.50 -4.72
C ILE A 228 4.13 -8.04 -5.18
N LYS A 229 5.17 -7.63 -5.89
CA LYS A 229 5.26 -6.26 -6.44
C LYS A 229 4.12 -6.00 -7.43
N GLU A 230 3.88 -6.95 -8.35
CA GLU A 230 2.77 -6.84 -9.30
C GLU A 230 1.40 -6.86 -8.61
N SER A 231 1.22 -7.69 -7.57
CA SER A 231 0.01 -7.70 -6.73
C SER A 231 -0.28 -6.33 -6.13
N ALA A 232 0.73 -5.72 -5.49
CA ALA A 232 0.61 -4.39 -4.92
C ALA A 232 0.24 -3.38 -6.01
N ARG A 233 0.95 -3.38 -7.15
CA ARG A 233 0.64 -2.50 -8.29
C ARG A 233 -0.80 -2.65 -8.80
N LEU A 234 -1.31 -3.89 -8.90
CA LEU A 234 -2.67 -4.17 -9.34
C LEU A 234 -3.70 -3.62 -8.35
N LEU A 235 -3.59 -3.93 -7.06
CA LEU A 235 -4.48 -3.40 -6.03
C LEU A 235 -4.52 -1.86 -6.05
N ASN A 236 -3.34 -1.25 -6.16
CA ASN A 236 -3.18 0.20 -6.20
C ASN A 236 -3.71 0.86 -7.48
N SER A 237 -3.89 0.09 -8.54
CA SER A 237 -4.51 0.61 -9.76
C SER A 237 -6.03 0.77 -9.62
N VAL A 238 -6.67 0.06 -8.69
CA VAL A 238 -8.14 0.08 -8.52
C VAL A 238 -8.59 0.65 -7.18
N LEU A 239 -7.72 0.70 -6.17
CA LEU A 239 -8.00 1.31 -4.88
C LEU A 239 -7.05 2.51 -4.65
N PRO A 240 -7.58 3.69 -4.28
CA PRO A 240 -6.79 4.89 -4.01
C PRO A 240 -5.97 4.78 -2.72
N THR A 241 -6.33 3.85 -1.83
CA THR A 241 -5.58 3.52 -0.62
C THR A 241 -5.62 2.02 -0.39
N THR A 242 -4.59 1.47 0.23
CA THR A 242 -4.58 0.07 0.70
C THR A 242 -5.02 -0.05 2.16
N GLN A 243 -5.69 0.96 2.72
CA GLN A 243 -6.27 0.86 4.05
C GLN A 243 -7.57 0.06 3.97
N TYR A 244 -7.47 -1.25 4.22
CA TYR A 244 -8.62 -2.13 4.39
C TYR A 244 -8.78 -2.52 5.86
N ASN A 245 -9.96 -2.99 6.21
CA ASN A 245 -10.27 -3.50 7.55
C ASN A 245 -10.20 -5.01 7.53
N ILE A 246 -9.35 -5.60 8.38
CA ILE A 246 -9.40 -7.04 8.65
C ILE A 246 -10.54 -7.27 9.65
N ILE A 247 -11.57 -7.98 9.20
CA ILE A 247 -12.79 -8.27 9.97
C ILE A 247 -12.85 -9.71 10.45
N GLY A 248 -11.87 -10.54 10.07
CA GLY A 248 -11.72 -11.89 10.59
C GLY A 248 -10.42 -12.52 10.13
N THR A 249 -9.85 -13.37 10.98
CA THR A 249 -8.71 -14.21 10.66
C THR A 249 -8.94 -15.57 11.27
N HIS A 250 -8.66 -16.62 10.51
CA HIS A 250 -8.64 -17.99 10.99
C HIS A 250 -7.30 -18.63 10.68
N VAL A 251 -6.63 -19.15 11.71
CA VAL A 251 -5.34 -19.81 11.64
C VAL A 251 -5.53 -21.29 11.96
N VAL A 252 -4.97 -22.17 11.13
CA VAL A 252 -4.88 -23.61 11.38
C VAL A 252 -3.39 -23.98 11.52
N PRO A 253 -2.78 -23.77 12.70
CA PRO A 253 -1.32 -23.75 12.85
C PRO A 253 -0.64 -25.04 12.39
N LYS A 254 -1.27 -26.21 12.66
CA LYS A 254 -0.70 -27.52 12.31
C LYS A 254 -0.70 -27.82 10.82
N GLN A 255 -1.49 -27.09 10.04
CA GLN A 255 -1.62 -27.30 8.59
C GLN A 255 -1.02 -26.16 7.77
N GLY A 256 -0.50 -25.11 8.40
CA GLY A 256 0.06 -23.96 7.70
C GLY A 256 -0.98 -23.00 7.10
N TRP A 257 -2.29 -23.27 7.27
CA TRP A 257 -3.33 -22.45 6.66
C TRP A 257 -3.64 -21.22 7.48
N VAL A 258 -3.73 -20.08 6.80
CA VAL A 258 -4.38 -18.87 7.31
C VAL A 258 -5.42 -18.44 6.30
N THR A 259 -6.57 -17.95 6.76
CA THR A 259 -7.54 -17.26 5.92
C THR A 259 -7.96 -15.98 6.60
N GLU A 260 -7.86 -14.87 5.89
CA GLU A 260 -8.31 -13.56 6.33
C GLU A 260 -9.55 -13.14 5.56
N ARG A 261 -10.42 -12.39 6.25
CA ARG A 261 -11.54 -11.69 5.65
C ARG A 261 -11.32 -10.21 5.83
N TRP A 262 -11.47 -9.46 4.75
CA TRP A 262 -11.26 -8.03 4.75
C TRP A 262 -12.31 -7.30 3.92
N GLU A 263 -12.53 -6.04 4.28
CA GLU A 263 -13.43 -5.15 3.59
C GLU A 263 -12.77 -3.79 3.35
N TYR A 264 -13.29 -3.07 2.35
CA TYR A 264 -12.83 -1.73 2.01
C TYR A 264 -14.04 -0.84 1.74
N HIS A 265 -14.05 0.37 2.28
CA HIS A 265 -15.12 1.33 2.06
C HIS A 265 -14.56 2.75 1.89
N ASP A 266 -14.70 3.31 0.70
CA ASP A 266 -14.24 4.66 0.38
C ASP A 266 -15.38 5.52 -0.18
N LYS A 267 -16.01 6.28 0.72
CA LYS A 267 -17.12 7.20 0.40
C LYS A 267 -16.69 8.36 -0.50
N VAL A 268 -15.41 8.74 -0.48
CA VAL A 268 -14.90 9.84 -1.28
C VAL A 268 -14.83 9.43 -2.75
N ASN A 269 -14.30 8.23 -3.00
CA ASN A 269 -14.11 7.71 -4.36
C ASN A 269 -15.28 6.83 -4.85
N ASN A 270 -16.29 6.63 -4.01
CA ASN A 270 -17.45 5.78 -4.29
C ASN A 270 -17.08 4.33 -4.57
N LEU A 271 -16.13 3.78 -3.81
CA LEU A 271 -15.60 2.42 -3.98
C LEU A 271 -15.82 1.56 -2.73
N GLN A 272 -16.00 0.26 -2.93
CA GLN A 272 -16.04 -0.72 -1.85
C GLN A 272 -15.56 -2.10 -2.27
N VAL A 273 -15.12 -2.90 -1.30
CA VAL A 273 -14.88 -4.34 -1.39
C VAL A 273 -15.67 -5.01 -0.27
N LEU A 274 -16.52 -5.97 -0.62
CA LEU A 274 -17.41 -6.67 0.33
C LEU A 274 -17.02 -8.15 0.52
N ASP A 275 -16.22 -8.69 -0.40
CA ASP A 275 -15.92 -10.10 -0.56
C ASP A 275 -14.41 -10.39 -0.49
N GLY A 276 -13.64 -9.52 0.18
CA GLY A 276 -12.21 -9.68 0.36
C GLY A 276 -11.88 -10.91 1.21
N ILE A 277 -11.25 -11.91 0.59
CA ILE A 277 -10.78 -13.13 1.24
C ILE A 277 -9.41 -13.48 0.69
N ASP A 278 -8.43 -13.52 1.57
CA ASP A 278 -7.09 -13.97 1.23
C ASP A 278 -6.75 -15.22 2.04
N SER A 279 -6.22 -16.25 1.38
CA SER A 279 -5.78 -17.50 2.01
C SER A 279 -4.30 -17.73 1.77
N PHE A 280 -3.60 -18.16 2.81
CA PHE A 280 -2.16 -18.33 2.84
C PHE A 280 -1.84 -19.77 3.24
N LEU A 281 -0.85 -20.36 2.55
CA LEU A 281 -0.18 -21.57 3.00
C LEU A 281 1.23 -21.19 3.44
N ILE A 282 1.53 -21.46 4.71
CA ILE A 282 2.78 -21.09 5.36
C ILE A 282 3.52 -22.36 5.77
N ASP A 283 4.76 -22.50 5.29
CA ASP A 283 5.67 -23.52 5.80
C ASP A 283 6.25 -23.03 7.13
N ALA A 284 5.84 -23.67 8.23
CA ALA A 284 6.31 -23.35 9.58
C ALA A 284 7.79 -23.71 9.81
N ASN A 285 8.37 -24.64 9.05
CA ASN A 285 9.80 -24.96 9.16
C ASN A 285 10.64 -23.87 8.52
N ALA A 286 10.29 -23.47 7.30
CA ALA A 286 10.95 -22.38 6.59
C ALA A 286 10.60 -21.00 7.21
N GLY A 287 9.44 -20.89 7.85
CA GLY A 287 8.86 -19.61 8.29
C GLY A 287 8.41 -18.74 7.12
N LYS A 288 7.96 -19.31 5.99
CA LYS A 288 7.67 -18.53 4.78
C LYS A 288 6.29 -18.87 4.21
N ILE A 289 5.61 -17.86 3.68
CA ILE A 289 4.41 -17.99 2.86
C ILE A 289 4.83 -18.58 1.51
N GLU A 290 4.26 -19.73 1.16
CA GLU A 290 4.56 -20.46 -0.08
C GLU A 290 3.46 -20.31 -1.13
N VAL A 291 2.21 -20.17 -0.69
CA VAL A 291 1.05 -20.02 -1.57
C VAL A 291 0.13 -18.93 -1.04
N MET A 292 -0.37 -18.12 -1.96
CA MET A 292 -1.41 -17.12 -1.69
C MET A 292 -2.57 -17.27 -2.67
N LEU A 293 -3.78 -17.21 -2.15
CA LEU A 293 -5.01 -17.15 -2.92
C LEU A 293 -5.69 -15.85 -2.53
N ILE A 294 -5.81 -14.93 -3.47
CA ILE A 294 -6.32 -13.58 -3.24
C ILE A 294 -7.63 -13.43 -4.00
N ASN A 295 -8.70 -13.10 -3.30
CA ASN A 295 -10.03 -12.98 -3.89
C ASN A 295 -10.71 -11.70 -3.41
N TYR A 296 -11.05 -10.82 -4.35
CA TYR A 296 -11.87 -9.66 -4.08
C TYR A 296 -12.45 -9.06 -5.37
N ASN A 297 -13.60 -8.41 -5.25
CA ASN A 297 -14.16 -7.57 -6.29
C ASN A 297 -14.26 -6.11 -5.81
N VAL A 298 -13.79 -5.19 -6.64
CA VAL A 298 -13.98 -3.75 -6.41
C VAL A 298 -15.30 -3.33 -7.04
N TYR A 299 -16.17 -2.76 -6.23
CA TYR A 299 -17.49 -2.30 -6.63
C TYR A 299 -17.59 -0.77 -6.52
N GLU A 300 -18.36 -0.15 -7.42
CA GLU A 300 -18.89 1.18 -7.13
C GLU A 300 -19.93 1.08 -6.00
N MET A 301 -19.91 2.02 -5.05
CA MET A 301 -21.00 2.19 -4.09
C MET A 301 -22.24 2.74 -4.81
N LYS A 302 -22.95 1.87 -5.50
CA LYS A 302 -24.33 2.14 -5.89
C LYS A 302 -25.19 1.81 -4.68
N TRP A 303 -26.06 2.73 -4.29
CA TRP A 303 -27.25 2.36 -3.51
C TRP A 303 -28.07 1.41 -4.39
N LEU A 304 -27.69 0.15 -4.38
CA LEU A 304 -28.58 -0.94 -4.66
C LEU A 304 -29.46 -1.01 -3.42
N ASP A 305 -30.78 -1.03 -3.59
CA ASP A 305 -31.64 -1.70 -2.63
C ASP A 305 -31.09 -3.13 -2.48
N ASP A 306 -30.20 -3.31 -1.52
CA ASP A 306 -29.58 -4.55 -1.04
C ASP A 306 -29.62 -5.72 -2.05
N PRO A 307 -28.54 -5.98 -2.83
CA PRO A 307 -28.51 -7.14 -3.72
C PRO A 307 -28.53 -8.48 -2.95
N GLU A 308 -28.38 -8.47 -1.62
CA GLU A 308 -28.51 -9.61 -0.71
C GLU A 308 -29.84 -9.65 0.07
N LYS A 309 -30.82 -8.78 -0.25
CA LYS A 309 -32.20 -8.91 0.28
C LYS A 309 -32.82 -10.22 -0.22
N GLY A 310 -32.60 -11.30 0.54
CA GLY A 310 -33.19 -12.62 0.28
C GLY A 310 -32.33 -13.85 0.60
N LYS A 311 -31.06 -13.72 1.02
CA LYS A 311 -30.28 -14.88 1.46
C LYS A 311 -29.86 -14.75 2.94
N PRO A 312 -30.11 -15.76 3.79
CA PRO A 312 -29.75 -15.68 5.19
C PRO A 312 -28.25 -15.95 5.36
N GLY A 313 -27.46 -14.89 5.55
CA GLY A 313 -26.13 -14.96 6.17
C GLY A 313 -26.22 -14.69 7.68
N PRO A 314 -25.39 -15.33 8.51
CA PRO A 314 -25.50 -15.23 9.97
C PRO A 314 -24.92 -13.89 10.46
N GLY A 315 -25.68 -13.19 11.32
CA GLY A 315 -25.20 -11.99 12.03
C GLY A 315 -25.88 -10.69 11.64
N LYS A 316 -27.23 -10.62 11.69
CA LYS A 316 -27.95 -9.35 11.64
C LYS A 316 -28.11 -8.77 13.03
N ILE A 317 -27.66 -7.53 13.25
CA ILE A 317 -28.38 -6.55 14.07
C ILE A 317 -28.28 -5.18 13.40
N CYS A 318 -29.41 -4.68 12.89
CA CYS A 318 -29.65 -3.25 12.72
C CYS A 318 -30.86 -2.90 13.60
N PRO A 319 -30.81 -1.86 14.44
CA PRO A 319 -31.91 -1.51 15.34
C PRO A 319 -33.14 -1.03 14.58
N GLU A 320 -34.31 -1.40 15.11
CA GLU A 320 -35.62 -0.91 14.68
C GLU A 320 -35.70 0.62 14.83
N GLU A 321 -36.04 1.32 13.76
CA GLU A 321 -36.96 2.45 13.87
C GLU A 321 -38.00 2.37 12.75
N SER A 322 -39.08 1.64 13.05
CA SER A 322 -40.38 1.96 12.47
C SER A 322 -41.18 2.71 13.54
N LYS A 323 -41.51 3.98 13.25
CA LYS A 323 -42.89 4.48 13.26
C LYS A 323 -42.93 5.97 12.89
N ARG A 324 -43.40 6.17 11.65
CA ARG A 324 -44.23 7.26 11.10
C ARG A 324 -43.76 8.69 11.26
#